data_AF-A0A955LHM5-F1
#
_entry.id   AF-A0A955LHM5-F1
#
_cell.length_a   1.000
_cell.length_b   1.000
_cell.length_c   1.000
_cell.angle_alpha   90.00
_cell.angle_beta   90.00
_cell.angle_gamma   90.00
#
_symmetry.space_group_name_H-M   'P 1'
#
loop_
_entity.id
_entity.type
_entity.pdbx_description
1 polymer ?
#
loop_
_entity_poly.entity_id
_entity_poly.type
_entity_poly.pdbx_seq_one_letter_code
_entity_poly.pdbx_strand_id
1 'polypeptide(L)' 'MKIFTWRQRVWVILTNLVMIGVFAGIGYWLDVKFDKKPLFLILGVLTSFPLGQWILIKILKSEHTNGR' A
#
# COMPACT_ATOMS: atom_id res chain seq x y z
N MET A 1 -26.89 5.79 -1.81
CA MET A 1 -25.88 4.84 -1.27
C MET A 1 -24.75 4.45 -2.25
N LYS A 2 -24.89 4.56 -3.59
CA LYS A 2 -23.81 4.17 -4.55
C LYS A 2 -22.63 5.16 -4.68
N ILE A 3 -22.81 6.45 -4.35
CA ILE A 3 -21.72 7.47 -4.45
C ILE A 3 -20.69 7.32 -3.32
N PHE A 4 -21.14 6.93 -2.11
CA PHE A 4 -20.27 6.85 -0.93
C PHE A 4 -19.20 5.76 -1.08
N THR A 5 -19.60 4.62 -1.65
CA THR A 5 -18.71 3.49 -1.95
C THR A 5 -17.71 3.79 -3.06
N TRP A 6 -18.01 4.71 -3.99
CA TRP A 6 -17.08 5.05 -5.07
C TRP A 6 -15.92 5.92 -4.59
N ARG A 7 -16.18 6.89 -3.70
CA ARG A 7 -15.12 7.69 -3.05
C ARG A 7 -14.17 6.83 -2.21
N GLN A 8 -14.72 5.88 -1.44
CA GLN A 8 -13.90 4.91 -0.70
C GLN A 8 -13.03 4.06 -1.63
N ARG A 9 -13.57 3.55 -2.74
CA ARG A 9 -12.78 2.78 -3.71
C ARG A 9 -11.62 3.59 -4.30
N VAL A 10 -11.86 4.85 -4.65
CA VAL A 10 -10.81 5.75 -5.16
C VAL A 10 -9.73 5.98 -4.11
N TRP A 11 -10.11 6.21 -2.84
CA TRP A 11 -9.16 6.35 -1.74
C TRP A 11 -8.32 5.09 -1.52
N VAL A 12 -8.95 3.92 -1.56
CA VAL A 12 -8.26 2.63 -1.43
C VAL A 12 -7.25 2.43 -2.57
N ILE A 13 -7.63 2.71 -3.81
CA ILE A 13 -6.75 2.59 -4.97
C ILE A 13 -5.56 3.55 -4.86
N LEU A 14 -5.81 4.81 -4.49
CA LEU A 14 -4.76 5.81 -4.28
C LEU A 14 -3.80 5.39 -3.18
N THR A 15 -4.31 4.96 -2.03
CA THR A 15 -3.48 4.52 -0.89
C THR A 15 -2.62 3.32 -1.27
N ASN A 16 -3.17 2.39 -2.05
CA ASN A 16 -2.43 1.23 -2.53
C ASN A 16 -1.32 1.62 -3.54
N LEU A 17 -1.63 2.50 -4.50
CA LEU A 17 -0.63 3.03 -5.44
C LEU A 17 0.51 3.76 -4.73
N VAL A 18 0.18 4.59 -3.73
CA VAL A 18 1.19 5.29 -2.92
C VAL A 18 2.06 4.30 -2.17
N MET A 19 1.47 3.28 -1.54
CA MET A 19 2.27 2.26 -0.84
C MET A 19 3.19 1.50 -1.78
N ILE A 20 2.70 1.02 -2.92
CA ILE A 20 3.54 0.33 -3.91
C ILE A 20 4.68 1.26 -4.36
N GLY A 21 4.39 2.54 -4.63
CA GLY A 21 5.40 3.53 -5.01
C GLY A 21 6.47 3.75 -3.94
N VAL A 22 6.07 3.87 -2.67
CA VAL A 22 7.00 4.04 -1.54
C VAL A 22 7.89 2.82 -1.37
N PHE A 23 7.30 1.61 -1.35
CA PHE A 23 8.08 0.38 -1.18
C PHE A 23 8.97 0.07 -2.39
N ALA A 24 8.51 0.33 -3.61
CA ALA A 24 9.31 0.21 -4.82
C ALA A 24 10.47 1.23 -4.83
N GLY A 25 10.21 2.47 -4.41
CA GLY A 25 11.23 3.51 -4.31
C GLY A 25 12.30 3.18 -3.27
N ILE A 26 11.89 2.70 -2.08
CA ILE A 26 12.82 2.23 -1.04
C ILE A 26 13.63 1.03 -1.54
N GLY A 27 12.96 0.06 -2.16
CA GLY A 27 13.61 -1.13 -2.72
C GLY A 27 14.63 -0.78 -3.80
N TYR A 28 14.28 0.13 -4.72
CA TYR A 28 15.20 0.66 -5.73
C TYR A 28 16.40 1.37 -5.11
N TRP A 29 16.16 2.24 -4.12
CA TRP A 29 17.23 2.96 -3.44
C TRP A 29 18.21 2.02 -2.72
N LEU A 30 17.69 0.95 -2.11
CA LEU A 30 18.50 -0.11 -1.50
C LEU A 30 19.29 -0.90 -2.55
N ASP A 31 18.67 -1.26 -3.67
CA ASP A 31 19.37 -1.96 -4.77
C ASP A 31 20.55 -1.12 -5.30
N VAL A 32 20.35 0.19 -5.50
CA VAL A 32 21.40 1.13 -5.92
C VAL A 32 22.49 1.25 -4.86
N LYS A 33 22.13 1.31 -3.57
CA LYS A 33 23.09 1.48 -2.47
C LYS A 33 23.94 0.24 -2.21
N PHE A 34 23.39 -0.95 -2.42
CA PHE A 34 24.07 -2.21 -2.14
C PHE A 34 24.62 -2.91 -3.39
N ASP A 35 24.54 -2.24 -4.55
CA ASP A 35 24.96 -2.75 -5.87
C ASP A 35 24.44 -4.16 -6.16
N LYS A 36 23.25 -4.45 -5.64
CA LYS A 36 22.58 -5.72 -5.84
C LYS A 36 21.60 -5.56 -7.00
N LYS A 37 21.62 -6.56 -7.90
CA LYS A 37 20.53 -6.84 -8.85
C LYS A 37 19.18 -6.75 -8.13
N PRO A 38 18.06 -6.46 -8.82
CA PRO A 38 16.85 -5.83 -8.26
C PRO A 38 16.08 -6.69 -7.23
N LEU A 39 16.75 -7.12 -6.16
CA LEU A 39 16.31 -8.04 -5.15
C LEU A 39 15.51 -7.26 -4.11
N PHE A 40 16.01 -6.12 -3.67
CA PHE A 40 15.32 -5.28 -2.69
C PHE A 40 14.10 -4.61 -3.30
N LEU A 41 14.12 -4.26 -4.59
CA LEU A 41 12.94 -3.82 -5.33
C LEU A 41 11.88 -4.91 -5.42
N ILE A 42 12.25 -6.13 -5.82
CA ILE A 42 11.31 -7.26 -5.90
C ILE A 42 10.73 -7.57 -4.51
N LEU A 43 11.56 -7.61 -3.47
CA LEU A 43 11.13 -7.83 -2.08
C LEU A 43 10.25 -6.68 -1.57
N GLY A 44 10.58 -5.43 -1.88
CA GLY A 44 9.78 -4.26 -1.53
C GLY A 44 8.40 -4.32 -2.16
N VAL A 45 8.31 -4.64 -3.45
CA VAL A 45 7.01 -4.81 -4.14
C VAL A 45 6.22 -5.99 -3.58
N LEU A 46 6.86 -7.13 -3.35
CA LEU A 46 6.19 -8.31 -2.77
C LEU A 46 5.65 -8.04 -1.36
N THR A 47 6.38 -7.29 -0.53
CA THR A 47 5.96 -6.94 0.84
C THR A 47 4.93 -5.81 0.87
N SER A 48 4.89 -4.95 -0.15
CA SER A 48 3.91 -3.87 -0.24
C SER A 48 2.46 -4.39 -0.29
N PHE A 49 2.22 -5.54 -0.92
CA PHE A 49 0.88 -6.12 -1.03
C PHE A 49 0.28 -6.59 0.31
N PRO A 50 0.92 -7.46 1.12
CA PRO A 50 0.38 -7.86 2.42
C PRO A 50 0.27 -6.69 3.40
N LEU A 51 1.21 -5.73 3.38
CA LEU A 51 1.12 -4.51 4.19
C LEU A 51 -0.06 -3.62 3.74
N GLY A 52 -0.28 -3.51 2.43
CA GLY A 52 -1.44 -2.92 1.79
C GLY A 52 -2.75 -3.47 2.35
N GLN A 53 -2.90 -4.78 2.32
CA GLN A 53 -4.08 -5.47 2.85
C GLN A 53 -4.25 -5.26 4.37
N TRP A 54 -3.16 -5.32 5.13
CA TRP A 54 -3.22 -5.12 6.59
C TRP A 54 -3.70 -3.72 6.97
N ILE A 55 -3.19 -2.68 6.31
CA ILE A 55 -3.62 -1.30 6.52
C ILE A 55 -5.07 -1.11 6.07
N LEU A 56 -5.47 -1.71 4.94
CA LEU A 56 -6.85 -1.65 4.47
C LEU A 56 -7.83 -2.23 5.51
N ILE A 57 -7.50 -3.39 6.08
CA ILE A 57 -8.30 -4.02 7.13
C ILE A 57 -8.39 -3.13 8.37
N LYS A 58 -7.28 -2.48 8.76
CA LYS A 58 -7.28 -1.52 9.88
C LYS A 58 -8.16 -0.30 9.61
N ILE A 59 -8.11 0.26 8.40
CA ILE A 59 -8.93 1.41 8.00
C ILE A 59 -10.41 1.02 8.05
N LEU A 60 -10.78 -0.10 7.43
CA LEU A 60 -12.16 -0.61 7.44
C LEU A 60 -12.66 -0.89 8.85
N LYS A 61 -11.82 -1.46 9.73
CA LYS A 61 -12.19 -1.73 11.13
C LYS A 61 -12.38 -0.44 11.94
N SER A 62 -11.55 0.58 11.71
CA SER A 62 -11.65 1.89 12.35
C SER A 62 -12.95 2.60 11.94
N GLU A 63 -13.27 2.59 10.64
CA GLU A 63 -14.47 3.21 10.09
C GLU A 63 -15.76 2.54 10.62
N HIS A 64 -15.72 1.22 10.84
CA HIS A 64 -16.83 0.47 11.43
C HIS A 64 -17.00 0.72 12.94
N THR A 65 -15.95 1.20 13.63
CA THR A 65 -15.96 1.51 15.06
C THR A 65 -16.38 2.96 15.34
N ASN A 66 -16.04 3.90 14.45
CA ASN A 66 -16.44 5.31 14.53
C ASN A 66 -17.85 5.60 13.99
N GLY A 67 -18.53 4.61 13.40
CA GLY A 67 -19.92 4.70 12.93
C GLY A 67 -20.98 4.32 13.97
N ARG A 68 -20.64 4.25 15.26
CA ARG A 68 -21.58 4.11 16.38
C ARG A 68 -21.48 5.29 17.32
#